data_AF-A0A2M7WTI9-F1
#
_entry.id   AF-A0A2M7WTI9-F1
#
_cell.length_a   1.000
_cell.length_b   1.000
_cell.length_c   1.000
_cell.angle_alpha   90.00
_cell.angle_beta   90.00
_cell.angle_gamma   90.00
#
_symmetry.space_group_name_H-M   'P 1'
#
loop_
_entity.id
_entity.type
_entity.pdbx_description
1 polymer ?
#
loop_
_entity_poly.entity_id
_entity_poly.type
_entity_poly.pdbx_seq_one_letter_code
_entity_poly.pdbx_strand_id
1 'polypeptide(L)'
;RKQWVFKPAARHGGKGVVIGKGISRTRFDSLDRGETIAQQLVPASEVEINGQTLKLDIRLFMHGAKLIALAGRVWKGQVTNFREPGSGWVVLDIAG
;
A
#
# COMPACT_ATOMS: atom_id res chain seq x y z
N ARG A 1 2.51 -16.80 9.37
CA ARG A 1 1.87 -15.46 9.32
C ARG A 1 2.83 -14.27 9.11
N LYS A 2 4.07 -14.25 9.64
CA LYS A 2 4.94 -13.05 9.60
C LYS A 2 5.22 -12.48 8.19
N GLN A 3 5.23 -13.35 7.18
CA GLN A 3 5.47 -13.00 5.76
C GLN A 3 4.18 -12.69 4.97
N TRP A 4 3.06 -12.44 5.65
CA TRP A 4 1.77 -12.25 5.01
C TRP A 4 1.11 -10.95 5.45
N VAL A 5 0.29 -10.39 4.56
CA VAL A 5 -0.62 -9.28 4.80
C VAL A 5 -2.04 -9.79 4.60
N PHE A 6 -2.91 -9.57 5.57
CA PHE A 6 -4.32 -9.96 5.53
C PHE A 6 -5.16 -8.75 5.17
N LYS A 7 -6.02 -8.88 4.16
CA LYS A 7 -6.84 -7.78 3.63
C LYS A 7 -8.29 -8.26 3.44
N PRO A 8 -9.31 -7.47 3.80
CA PRO A 8 -10.69 -7.80 3.47
C PRO A 8 -10.90 -7.74 1.95
N ALA A 9 -11.63 -8.71 1.39
CA ALA A 9 -11.83 -8.84 -0.06
C ALA A 9 -12.62 -7.66 -0.68
N ALA A 10 -13.61 -7.14 0.05
CA ALA A 10 -14.54 -6.12 -0.47
C ALA A 10 -14.28 -4.69 0.07
N ARG A 11 -13.14 -4.42 0.72
CA ARG A 11 -12.87 -3.11 1.35
C ARG A 11 -11.78 -2.30 0.65
N HIS A 12 -11.99 -1.00 0.61
CA HIS A 12 -11.12 -0.02 -0.04
C HIS A 12 -10.35 0.82 0.98
N GLY A 13 -9.28 1.50 0.53
CA GLY A 13 -8.57 2.50 1.33
C GLY A 13 -7.76 1.93 2.50
N GLY A 14 -7.32 0.66 2.43
CA GLY A 14 -6.50 0.04 3.47
C GLY A 14 -7.24 -0.29 4.78
N LYS A 15 -8.58 -0.14 4.81
CA LYS A 15 -9.38 -0.48 5.98
C LYS A 15 -9.33 -1.98 6.27
N GLY A 16 -8.97 -2.33 7.49
CA GLY A 16 -8.89 -3.74 7.92
C GLY A 16 -7.65 -4.49 7.44
N VAL A 17 -6.69 -3.80 6.79
CA VAL A 17 -5.40 -4.42 6.42
C VAL A 17 -4.56 -4.67 7.66
N VAL A 18 -3.99 -5.87 7.78
CA VAL A 18 -3.16 -6.26 8.91
C VAL A 18 -1.89 -6.96 8.45
N ILE A 19 -0.73 -6.50 8.92
CA ILE A 19 0.55 -7.17 8.67
C ILE A 19 0.69 -8.33 9.65
N GLY A 20 0.87 -9.54 9.12
CA GLY A 20 0.95 -10.76 9.91
C GLY A 20 2.14 -10.84 10.86
N LYS A 21 3.17 -10.00 10.70
CA LYS A 21 4.26 -9.85 11.66
C LYS A 21 3.79 -9.26 13.00
N GLY A 22 2.82 -8.33 12.97
CA GLY A 22 2.32 -7.61 14.15
C GLY A 22 0.95 -8.09 14.65
N ILE A 23 0.32 -9.09 14.02
CA ILE A 23 -1.00 -9.57 14.43
C ILE A 23 -0.89 -10.51 15.65
N SER A 24 -1.74 -10.27 16.65
CA SER A 24 -1.92 -11.17 17.79
C SER A 24 -2.57 -12.49 17.33
N ARG A 25 -2.41 -13.56 18.12
CA ARG A 25 -3.04 -14.86 17.82
C ARG A 25 -4.56 -14.73 17.80
N THR A 26 -5.15 -14.13 18.83
CA THR A 26 -6.60 -13.92 18.92
C THR A 26 -7.17 -13.16 17.72
N ARG A 27 -6.51 -12.08 17.29
CA ARG A 27 -6.96 -11.29 16.13
C ARG A 27 -6.78 -12.05 14.81
N PHE A 28 -5.75 -12.89 14.72
CA PHE A 28 -5.55 -13.75 13.55
C PHE A 28 -6.63 -14.83 13.45
N ASP A 29 -6.97 -15.46 14.58
CA ASP A 29 -7.99 -16.51 14.64
C ASP A 29 -9.41 -15.95 14.41
N SER A 30 -9.62 -14.65 14.68
CA SER A 30 -10.88 -13.95 14.40
C SER A 30 -11.03 -13.45 12.97
N LEU A 31 -10.06 -13.69 12.07
CA LEU A 31 -10.19 -13.30 10.66
C LEU A 31 -11.19 -14.22 9.96
N ASP A 32 -12.17 -13.65 9.26
CA ASP A 32 -13.08 -14.42 8.43
C ASP A 32 -12.33 -14.99 7.22
N ARG A 33 -12.33 -16.32 7.07
CA ARG A 33 -11.62 -17.02 5.99
C ARG A 33 -12.26 -16.82 4.61
N GLY A 34 -13.58 -16.62 4.54
CA GLY A 34 -14.30 -16.35 3.30
C GLY A 34 -14.13 -14.92 2.81
N GLU A 35 -13.89 -13.98 3.73
CA GLU A 35 -13.76 -12.55 3.39
C GLU A 35 -12.33 -12.01 3.45
N THR A 36 -11.34 -12.80 3.88
CA THR A 36 -9.96 -12.36 4.04
C THR A 36 -9.03 -12.94 2.99
N ILE A 37 -8.37 -12.07 2.24
CA ILE A 37 -7.28 -12.42 1.33
C ILE A 37 -5.96 -12.39 2.09
N ALA A 38 -5.15 -13.44 1.93
CA ALA A 38 -3.76 -13.48 2.37
C ALA A 38 -2.83 -13.19 1.20
N GLN A 39 -2.09 -12.09 1.27
CA GLN A 39 -1.10 -11.69 0.28
C GLN A 39 0.30 -11.80 0.87
N GLN A 40 1.27 -12.28 0.09
CA GLN A 40 2.66 -12.24 0.52
C GLN A 40 3.10 -10.80 0.84
N LEU A 41 3.80 -10.62 1.94
CA LEU A 41 4.32 -9.32 2.34
C LEU A 41 5.40 -8.89 1.35
N VAL A 42 5.14 -7.78 0.67
CA VAL A 42 6.13 -7.07 -0.14
C VAL A 42 6.41 -5.75 0.58
N PRO A 43 7.66 -5.48 1.00
CA PRO A 43 8.03 -4.18 1.53
C PRO A 43 7.65 -3.06 0.55
N ALA A 44 7.28 -1.89 1.06
CA ALA A 44 7.06 -0.75 0.19
C ALA A 44 8.38 -0.38 -0.49
N SER A 45 8.32 0.04 -1.76
CA SER A 45 9.44 0.73 -2.40
C SER A 45 9.71 2.02 -1.63
N GLU A 46 10.97 2.46 -1.61
CA GLU A 46 11.40 3.68 -0.93
C GLU A 46 12.13 4.60 -1.91
N VAL A 47 12.00 5.91 -1.70
CA VAL A 47 12.63 6.96 -2.50
C VAL A 47 13.12 8.07 -1.59
N GLU A 48 14.25 8.70 -1.93
CA GLU A 48 14.72 9.90 -1.24
C GLU A 48 14.23 11.16 -1.96
N ILE A 49 13.51 12.02 -1.24
CA ILE A 49 13.03 13.31 -1.75
C ILE A 49 13.34 14.37 -0.70
N ASN A 50 14.06 15.43 -1.10
CA ASN A 50 14.44 16.55 -0.22
C ASN A 50 15.08 16.07 1.10
N GLY A 51 15.97 15.07 1.04
CA GLY A 51 16.66 14.51 2.21
C GLY A 51 15.79 13.63 3.11
N GLN A 52 14.60 13.22 2.67
CA GLN A 52 13.72 12.32 3.41
C GLN A 52 13.48 11.03 2.64
N THR A 53 13.62 9.89 3.33
CA THR A 53 13.17 8.59 2.81
C THR A 53 11.66 8.48 2.96
N LEU A 54 10.97 8.32 1.83
CA LEU A 54 9.52 8.17 1.75
C LEU A 54 9.18 6.85 1.06
N LYS A 55 8.06 6.23 1.43
CA LYS A 55 7.53 5.07 0.72
C LYS A 55 6.91 5.52 -0.59
N LEU A 56 7.05 4.71 -1.64
CA LEU A 56 6.55 4.96 -2.98
C LEU A 56 5.57 3.87 -3.41
N ASP A 57 4.49 4.30 -4.06
CA ASP A 57 3.69 3.45 -4.93
C ASP A 57 3.38 4.16 -6.25
N ILE A 58 3.10 3.36 -7.27
CA ILE A 58 2.75 3.86 -8.60
C ILE A 58 1.26 3.60 -8.83
N ARG A 59 0.54 4.64 -9.24
CA ARG A 59 -0.88 4.58 -9.60
C ARG A 59 -1.05 4.65 -11.11
N LEU A 60 -1.69 3.62 -11.65
CA LEU A 60 -2.19 3.61 -13.02
C LEU A 60 -3.66 4.02 -12.98
N PHE A 61 -4.04 5.01 -13.78
CA PHE A 61 -5.43 5.38 -14.03
C PHE A 61 -5.84 4.78 -15.36
N MET A 62 -6.90 3.97 -15.35
CA MET A 62 -7.33 3.18 -16.50
C MET A 62 -8.77 3.55 -16.90
N HIS A 63 -9.05 3.55 -18.20
CA HIS A 63 -10.41 3.56 -18.76
C HIS A 63 -10.62 2.26 -19.56
N GLY A 64 -11.36 1.32 -18.99
CA GLY A 64 -11.37 -0.06 -19.48
C GLY A 64 -9.95 -0.65 -19.44
N ALA A 65 -9.49 -1.19 -20.56
CA ALA A 65 -8.12 -1.69 -20.72
C ALA A 65 -7.08 -0.61 -21.09
N LYS A 66 -7.50 0.64 -21.30
CA LYS A 66 -6.62 1.73 -21.76
C LYS A 66 -6.02 2.49 -20.57
N LEU A 67 -4.69 2.61 -20.51
CA LEU A 67 -4.01 3.51 -19.59
C LEU A 67 -4.24 4.98 -20.02
N ILE A 68 -4.69 5.82 -19.09
CA ILE A 68 -4.97 7.25 -19.36
C ILE A 68 -4.08 8.20 -18.57
N ALA A 69 -3.54 7.78 -17.42
CA ALA A 69 -2.56 8.56 -16.66
C ALA A 69 -1.75 7.67 -15.71
N LEU A 70 -0.57 8.15 -15.33
CA LEU A 70 0.30 7.55 -14.33
C LEU A 70 0.74 8.61 -13.32
N ALA A 71 0.80 8.26 -12.04
CA ALA A 71 1.39 9.13 -11.02
C ALA A 71 2.03 8.31 -9.89
N GLY A 72 3.09 8.82 -9.29
CA GLY A 72 3.64 8.28 -8.07
C GLY A 72 2.92 8.87 -6.85
N ARG A 73 2.81 8.09 -5.78
CA ARG A 73 2.53 8.64 -4.45
C ARG A 73 3.68 8.37 -3.53
N VAL A 74 4.05 9.40 -2.77
CA VAL A 74 5.01 9.27 -1.68
C VAL A 74 4.32 9.51 -0.35
N TRP A 75 4.68 8.73 0.67
CA TRP A 75 4.15 8.92 2.02
C TRP A 75 5.10 8.44 3.11
N LYS A 76 4.86 8.92 4.33
CA LYS A 76 5.48 8.43 5.56
C LYS A 76 4.47 7.65 6.41
N GLY A 77 4.95 6.63 7.13
CA GLY A 77 4.14 5.81 8.03
C GLY A 77 3.59 4.51 7.43
N GLN A 78 2.61 3.91 8.09
CA GLN A 78 2.11 2.57 7.75
C GLN A 78 1.12 2.54 6.59
N VAL A 79 0.25 3.55 6.49
CA VAL A 79 -0.81 3.63 5.48
C VAL A 79 -0.57 4.79 4.53
N THR A 80 -0.88 4.61 3.26
CA THR A 80 -0.73 5.65 2.24
C THR A 80 -1.70 6.79 2.51
N ASN A 81 -1.18 7.90 3.00
CA ASN A 81 -1.91 9.12 3.30
C ASN A 81 -1.00 10.34 3.06
N PHE A 82 -1.58 11.54 2.94
CA PHE A 82 -0.83 12.77 2.67
C PHE A 82 -0.85 13.75 3.85
N ARG A 83 -0.83 13.23 5.08
CA ARG A 83 -0.86 14.07 6.29
C ARG A 83 0.53 14.57 6.68
N GLU A 84 1.55 13.74 6.46
CA GLU A 84 2.93 14.07 6.83
C GLU A 84 3.57 14.99 5.78
N PRO A 85 4.34 16.01 6.19
CA PRO A 85 5.09 16.86 5.26
C PRO A 85 5.92 16.04 4.28
N GLY A 86 5.95 16.48 3.01
CA GLY A 86 6.62 15.76 1.93
C GLY A 86 5.84 14.57 1.35
N SER A 87 4.74 14.14 1.98
CA SER A 87 3.82 13.14 1.41
C SER A 87 2.91 13.79 0.37
N GLY A 88 2.62 13.09 -0.72
CA GLY A 88 1.79 13.63 -1.79
C GLY A 88 1.90 12.85 -3.09
N TRP A 89 1.43 13.50 -4.16
CA TRP A 89 1.65 13.03 -5.53
C TRP A 89 3.01 13.50 -6.04
N VAL A 90 3.65 12.64 -6.82
CA VAL A 90 4.90 12.95 -7.52
C VAL A 90 4.77 12.59 -8.99
N VAL A 91 5.44 13.37 -9.84
CA VAL A 91 5.61 13.04 -11.25
C VAL A 91 6.59 11.87 -11.35
N LEU A 92 6.34 10.98 -12.30
CA LEU A 92 7.23 9.88 -12.64
C LEU A 92 7.91 10.22 -13.96
N ASP A 93 9.24 10.22 -13.95
CA ASP A 93 10.02 10.24 -15.17
C ASP A 93 10.26 8.79 -15.61
N ILE A 94 9.80 8.46 -16.82
CA ILE A 94 9.86 7.10 -17.35
C ILE A 94 10.86 7.13 -18.49
N ALA A 95 12.04 6.57 -18.26
CA ALA A 95 13.00 6.35 -19.33
C ALA A 95 12.39 5.38 -20.36
N GLY A 96 12.34 5.83 -21.62
CA GLY A 96 11.90 5.04 -22.77
C GLY A 96 12.95 4.03 -23.22
#